data_AF-A0A5K0YI37-F1
#
_entry.id   AF-A0A5K0YI37-F1
#
_cell.length_a   1.000
_cell.length_b   1.000
_cell.length_c   1.000
_cell.angle_alpha   90.00
_cell.angle_beta   90.00
_cell.angle_gamma   90.00
#
_symmetry.space_group_name_H-M   'P 1'
#
loop_
_entity.id
_entity.type
_entity.pdbx_description
1 polymer ?
#
loop_
_entity_poly.entity_id
_entity_poly.type
_entity_poly.pdbx_seq_one_letter_code
_entity_poly.pdbx_strand_id
1 'polypeptide(L)' 'MAAPEPTIKHVKEGGMVEERVNPNYQATRKSDSLLRGWNTDTLAEEVGTIIRLQTSKE' A
#
# COMPACT_ATOMS: atom_id res chain seq x y z
N MET A 1 11.53 -2.19 -10.34
CA MET A 1 11.85 -2.75 -9.01
C MET A 1 10.88 -3.89 -8.76
N ALA A 2 11.36 -5.12 -8.61
CA ALA A 2 10.48 -6.28 -8.38
C ALA A 2 9.90 -6.24 -6.96
N ALA A 3 8.65 -6.69 -6.79
CA ALA A 3 8.07 -6.83 -5.45
C ALA A 3 8.84 -7.91 -4.67
N PRO A 4 9.16 -7.68 -3.38
CA PRO A 4 9.83 -8.67 -2.55
C PRO A 4 8.96 -9.92 -2.40
N GLU A 5 9.60 -11.09 -2.27
CA GLU A 5 8.89 -12.34 -2.04
C GLU A 5 8.14 -12.34 -0.69
N PRO A 6 6.99 -13.02 -0.57
CA PRO A 6 6.15 -12.98 0.63
C PRO A 6 6.82 -13.63 1.86
N THR A 7 7.68 -14.61 1.63
CA THR A 7 8.42 -15.33 2.68
C THR A 7 9.92 -15.28 2.40
N ILE A 8 10.71 -15.40 3.47
CA ILE A 8 12.17 -15.56 3.41
C ILE A 8 12.59 -16.69 4.32
N LYS A 9 13.66 -17.38 3.93
CA LYS A 9 14.36 -18.31 4.80
C LYS A 9 15.23 -17.53 5.78
N HIS A 10 15.12 -17.86 7.05
CA HIS A 10 15.95 -17.31 8.12
C HIS A 10 16.72 -18.44 8.77
N VAL A 11 18.05 -18.30 8.83
CA VAL A 11 18.91 -19.26 9.51
C VAL A 11 19.04 -18.81 10.95
N LYS A 12 18.49 -19.61 11.87
CA LYS A 12 18.66 -19.43 13.31
C LYS A 12 20.03 -19.93 13.77
N GLU A 13 20.42 -19.49 14.96
CA GLU A 13 21.59 -20.03 15.65
C GLU A 13 21.47 -21.56 15.78
N GLY A 14 22.52 -22.28 15.43
CA GLY A 14 22.50 -23.75 15.33
C GLY A 14 22.13 -24.30 13.94
N GLY A 15 22.00 -23.45 12.92
CA GLY A 15 21.82 -23.88 11.52
C GLY A 15 20.40 -24.31 11.16
N MET A 16 19.44 -24.13 12.06
CA MET A 16 18.03 -24.40 11.80
C MET A 16 17.49 -23.35 10.81
N VAL A 17 16.92 -23.81 9.70
CA VAL A 17 16.28 -22.92 8.70
C VAL A 17 14.79 -22.85 9.01
N GLU A 18 14.29 -21.66 9.26
CA GLU A 18 12.85 -21.38 9.39
C GLU A 18 12.37 -20.54 8.20
N GLU A 19 11.12 -20.74 7.78
CA GLU A 19 10.45 -19.83 6.86
C GLU A 19 9.70 -18.78 7.69
N ARG A 20 9.96 -17.50 7.42
CA ARG A 20 9.26 -16.38 8.05
C ARG A 20 8.72 -15.41 7.01
N VAL A 21 7.72 -14.63 7.40
CA VAL A 21 7.19 -13.58 6.54
C VAL A 21 8.27 -12.54 6.26
N ASN A 22 8.39 -12.13 5.00
CA ASN A 22 9.35 -11.11 4.60
C ASN A 22 8.91 -9.74 5.12
N PRO A 23 9.70 -9.07 5.97
CA PRO A 23 9.35 -7.74 6.46
C PRO A 23 9.24 -6.71 5.34
N ASN A 24 10.01 -6.86 4.26
CA ASN A 24 9.95 -5.95 3.10
C ASN A 24 8.65 -6.13 2.33
N TYR A 25 8.14 -7.36 2.21
CA TYR A 25 6.82 -7.61 1.61
C TYR A 25 5.70 -6.97 2.42
N GLN A 26 5.76 -7.06 3.75
CA GLN A 26 4.78 -6.37 4.59
C GLN A 26 4.85 -4.84 4.45
N ALA A 27 6.05 -4.27 4.41
CA ALA A 27 6.23 -2.84 4.22
C ALA A 27 5.65 -2.37 2.88
N THR A 28 5.98 -3.06 1.78
CA THR A 28 5.43 -2.75 0.45
C THR A 28 3.90 -2.87 0.45
N ARG A 29 3.33 -3.92 1.03
CA ARG A 29 1.87 -4.11 1.09
C ARG A 29 1.18 -2.99 1.88
N LYS A 30 1.77 -2.57 3.01
CA LYS A 30 1.24 -1.45 3.81
C LYS A 30 1.31 -0.14 3.04
N SER A 31 2.43 0.13 2.36
CA SER A 31 2.57 1.32 1.51
C SER A 31 1.56 1.32 0.37
N ASP A 32 1.36 0.20 -0.33
CA ASP A 32 0.36 0.07 -1.40
C ASP A 32 -1.06 0.33 -0.86
N SER A 33 -1.40 -0.23 0.31
CA SER A 33 -2.69 0.01 0.95
C SER A 33 -2.90 1.48 1.32
N LEU A 34 -1.87 2.15 1.83
CA LEU A 34 -1.92 3.57 2.17
C LEU A 34 -2.04 4.45 0.92
N LEU A 35 -1.29 4.14 -0.13
CA LEU A 35 -1.38 4.84 -1.41
C LEU A 35 -2.76 4.67 -2.06
N ARG A 36 -3.33 3.46 -1.99
CA ARG A 36 -4.71 3.22 -2.44
C ARG A 36 -5.72 3.99 -1.60
N GLY A 37 -5.61 3.95 -0.27
CA GLY A 37 -6.48 4.72 0.62
C GLY A 37 -6.42 6.22 0.35
N TRP A 38 -5.21 6.77 0.23
CA TRP A 38 -4.98 8.18 -0.14
C TRP A 38 -5.60 8.53 -1.49
N ASN A 39 -5.37 7.70 -2.52
CA ASN A 39 -5.91 7.95 -3.85
C ASN A 39 -7.44 7.79 -3.92
N THR A 40 -8.07 7.13 -2.95
CA THR A 40 -9.53 6.96 -2.92
C THR A 40 -10.21 8.08 -2.13
N ASP A 41 -9.65 8.47 -0.98
CA ASP A 41 -10.16 9.58 -0.16
C ASP A 41 -9.97 10.94 -0.84
N THR A 42 -8.76 11.23 -1.35
CA THR A 42 -8.45 12.55 -1.92
C THR A 42 -9.16 12.80 -3.25
N LEU A 43 -9.40 11.77 -4.09
CA LEU A 43 -10.08 11.96 -5.37
C LEU A 43 -11.59 12.19 -5.20
N ALA A 44 -12.22 11.58 -4.19
CA ALA A 44 -13.65 11.69 -3.97
C ALA A 44 -14.04 13.10 -3.50
N GLU A 45 -13.23 13.74 -2.65
CA GLU A 45 -13.50 15.09 -2.13
C GLU A 45 -13.19 16.20 -3.15
N GLU A 46 -12.09 16.09 -3.89
CA GLU A 46 -11.67 17.11 -4.86
C GLU A 46 -12.59 17.14 -6.10
N VAL A 47 -12.97 15.98 -6.65
CA VAL A 47 -13.81 15.92 -7.86
C VAL A 47 -15.27 16.31 -7.55
N GLY A 48 -15.80 15.94 -6.39
CA GLY A 48 -17.15 16.33 -5.97
C GLY A 48 -17.31 17.85 -5.77
N THR A 49 -16.26 18.51 -5.29
CA THR A 49 -16.26 19.96 -5.07
C THR A 49 -16.17 20.74 -6.38
N ILE A 50 -15.38 20.28 -7.35
CA ILE A 50 -15.23 20.93 -8.67
C ILE A 50 -16.53 20.84 -9.48
N ILE A 51 -17.24 19.71 -9.45
CA ILE A 51 -18.51 19.56 -10.18
C ILE A 51 -19.60 20.46 -9.57
N ARG A 52 -19.68 20.57 -8.25
CA ARG A 52 -20.68 21.43 -7.57
C ARG A 52 -20.46 22.93 -7.81
N LEU A 53 -19.22 23.36 -7.97
CA LEU A 53 -18.85 24.75 -8.30
C LEU A 53 -19.17 25.11 -9.75
N GLN A 54 -19.08 24.16 -10.69
CA GLN A 54 -19.41 24.42 -12.10
C GLN A 54 -20.91 24.49 -12.37
N THR A 55 -21.75 23.75 -11.63
CA THR A 55 -23.22 23.78 -11.81
C THR A 55 -23.94 24.91 -11.05
N SER A 56 -23.22 25.71 -10.26
CA SER A 56 -23.79 26.84 -9.50
C SER A 56 -23.63 28.20 -10.21
N LYS A 57 -23.27 28.19 -11.50
CA LYS A 57 -23.10 29.37 -12.35
C LYS A 57 -24.18 29.50 -13.44
N GLU A 58 -25.32 28.87 -13.26
CA GLU A 58 -26.49 29.05 -14.13
C GLU A 58 -27.62 29.77 -13.39
#